data_AF-A0A5K1H0E8-F1
#
_entry.id   AF-A0A5K1H0E8-F1
#
_cell.length_a   1.000
_cell.length_b   1.000
_cell.length_c   1.000
_cell.angle_alpha   90.00
_cell.angle_beta   90.00
_cell.angle_gamma   90.00
#
_symmetry.space_group_name_H-M   'P 1'
#
loop_
_entity.id
_entity.type
_entity.pdbx_description
1 polymer ?
#
loop_
_entity_poly.entity_id
_entity_poly.type
_entity_poly.pdbx_seq_one_letter_code
_entity_poly.pdbx_strand_id
1 'polypeptide(L)' 'SFKEMVAMCLVKDQSKRPTAEKLLKHSFFKNAKPPESTLKKLLVDLPPLWDRVKALQ' A
#
# COMPACT_ATOMS: atom_id res chain seq x y z
N SER A 1 6.54 -11.50 -7.57
CA SER A 1 5.21 -11.12 -8.10
C SER A 1 4.26 -10.71 -6.97
N PHE A 2 3.26 -9.86 -7.20
CA PHE A 2 2.27 -9.44 -6.18
C PHE A 2 1.56 -10.65 -5.54
N LYS A 3 1.18 -11.62 -6.38
CA LYS A 3 0.52 -12.86 -5.95
C LYS A 3 1.35 -13.64 -4.92
N GLU A 4 2.67 -13.69 -5.10
CA GLU A 4 3.58 -14.37 -4.17
C GLU A 4 3.65 -13.65 -2.84
N MET A 5 3.73 -12.31 -2.86
CA MET A 5 3.69 -11.50 -1.64
C MET A 5 2.39 -11.73 -0.86
N VAL A 6 1.24 -11.76 -1.55
CA VAL A 6 -0.07 -12.03 -0.91
C VAL A 6 -0.11 -13.43 -0.31
N ALA A 7 0.39 -14.44 -1.02
CA ALA A 7 0.42 -15.83 -0.53
C ALA A 7 1.26 -15.99 0.75
N MET A 8 2.37 -15.25 0.88
CA MET A 8 3.16 -15.24 2.12
C MET A 8 2.41 -14.66 3.32
N CYS A 9 1.48 -13.72 3.10
CA CYS A 9 0.69 -13.12 4.18
C CYS A 9 -0.53 -13.99 4.56
N LEU A 10 -1.12 -14.69 3.59
CA LEU A 10 -2.34 -15.49 3.77
C LEU A 10 -2.06 -16.92 4.23
N VAL A 11 -1.31 -17.06 5.33
CA VAL A 11 -1.00 -18.36 5.95
C VAL A 11 -1.88 -18.57 7.19
N LYS A 12 -2.46 -19.77 7.31
CA LYS A 12 -3.33 -20.15 8.44
C LYS A 12 -2.60 -20.03 9.78
N ASP A 13 -1.37 -20.52 9.82
CA ASP A 13 -0.50 -20.45 10.99
C ASP A 13 0.13 -19.05 11.08
N GLN A 14 -0.15 -18.34 12.18
CA GLN A 14 0.35 -16.99 12.42
C GLN A 14 1.88 -16.95 12.54
N SER A 15 2.51 -17.98 13.10
CA SER A 15 3.97 -18.04 13.30
C SER A 15 4.75 -18.09 11.99
N LYS A 16 4.10 -18.57 10.92
CA LYS A 16 4.68 -18.68 9.58
C LYS A 16 4.53 -17.42 8.75
N ARG A 17 3.75 -16.44 9.22
CA ARG A 17 3.59 -15.17 8.52
C ARG A 17 4.89 -14.36 8.60
N PRO A 18 5.30 -13.69 7.52
CA PRO A 18 6.47 -12.84 7.55
C PRO A 18 6.22 -11.61 8.43
N THR A 19 7.27 -11.14 9.10
CA THR A 19 7.26 -9.82 9.73
C THR A 19 7.23 -8.72 8.68
N ALA A 20 6.82 -7.51 9.08
CA ALA A 20 6.82 -6.34 8.18
C ALA A 20 8.20 -6.10 7.55
N GLU A 21 9.27 -6.21 8.33
CA GLU A 21 10.65 -6.06 7.83
C GLU A 21 11.02 -7.08 6.76
N LYS A 22 10.59 -8.34 6.92
CA LYS A 22 10.87 -9.40 5.94
C LYS A 22 10.01 -9.21 4.69
N LEU A 23 8.77 -8.75 4.85
CA LEU A 23 7.85 -8.48 3.75
C LEU A 23 8.33 -7.31 2.87
N LEU A 24 8.80 -6.22 3.47
CA LEU A 24 9.29 -5.03 2.75
C LEU A 24 10.54 -5.30 1.89
N LYS A 25 11.31 -6.35 2.21
CA LYS A 25 12.47 -6.79 1.41
C LYS A 25 12.07 -7.58 0.15
N HIS A 26 10.81 -7.96 0.01
CA HIS A 26 10.32 -8.72 -1.14
C HIS A 26 10.46 -7.94 -2.46
N SER A 27 10.71 -8.63 -3.56
CA SER A 27 10.94 -8.03 -4.90
C SER A 27 9.79 -7.15 -5.39
N PHE A 28 8.58 -7.38 -4.88
CA PHE A 28 7.42 -6.52 -5.13
C PHE A 28 7.65 -5.06 -4.75
N PHE A 29 8.31 -4.79 -3.63
CA PHE A 29 8.54 -3.43 -3.13
C PHE A 29 9.77 -2.75 -3.73
N LYS A 30 10.64 -3.50 -4.44
CA LYS A 30 11.84 -2.91 -5.08
C LYS A 30 11.51 -1.85 -6.13
N ASN A 31 10.35 -1.96 -6.77
CA ASN A 31 9.88 -1.02 -7.79
C ASN A 31 8.77 -0.08 -7.28
N ALA A 32 8.71 0.14 -5.96
CA ALA A 32 7.74 1.04 -5.36
C ALA A 32 7.99 2.48 -5.84
N LYS A 33 6.92 3.16 -6.25
CA LYS A 33 7.01 4.53 -6.76
C LYS A 33 7.20 5.53 -5.62
N PRO A 34 7.95 6.62 -5.84
CA PRO A 34 8.13 7.64 -4.82
C PRO A 34 6.78 8.28 -4.43
N PRO A 35 6.62 8.69 -3.16
CA PRO A 35 5.35 9.18 -2.61
C PRO A 35 4.75 10.33 -3.44
N GLU A 36 5.57 11.24 -3.92
CA GLU A 36 5.18 12.42 -4.70
C GLU A 36 4.41 12.05 -5.98
N SER A 37 4.85 10.97 -6.65
CA SER A 37 4.20 10.47 -7.88
C SER A 37 2.89 9.75 -7.60
N THR A 38 2.75 9.19 -6.41
CA THR A 38 1.57 8.45 -5.95
C THR A 38 0.48 9.40 -5.49
N LEU A 39 0.84 10.48 -4.78
CA LEU A 39 -0.11 11.51 -4.33
C LEU A 39 -0.81 12.18 -5.51
N LYS A 40 -0.06 12.58 -6.55
CA LYS A 40 -0.63 13.21 -7.75
C LYS A 40 -1.64 12.30 -8.46
N LYS A 41 -1.39 10.98 -8.49
CA LYS A 41 -2.28 10.01 -9.14
C LYS A 41 -3.49 9.67 -8.28
N LEU A 42 -3.29 9.51 -6.98
CA LEU A 42 -4.39 9.21 -6.05
C LEU A 42 -5.37 10.35 -5.93
N LEU A 43 -4.89 11.60 -5.98
CA LEU A 43 -5.71 12.80 -5.76
C LEU A 43 -6.28 13.40 -7.04
N VAL A 44 -5.98 12.83 -8.22
CA VAL A 44 -6.30 13.46 -9.51
C VAL A 44 -7.80 13.62 -9.75
N ASP A 45 -8.59 12.65 -9.27
CA ASP A 45 -10.05 12.62 -9.43
C ASP A 45 -10.80 13.00 -8.13
N LEU A 46 -10.07 13.47 -7.11
CA LEU A 46 -10.68 13.89 -5.87
C LEU A 46 -10.93 15.41 -5.88
N PRO A 47 -12.07 15.86 -5.31
CA PRO A 47 -12.29 17.27 -5.10
C PRO A 47 -11.21 17.86 -4.16
N PRO A 48 -10.97 19.19 -4.22
CA PRO A 48 -10.01 19.87 -3.38
C PRO A 48 -10.14 19.51 -1.89
N LEU A 49 -9.03 19.60 -1.17
CA LEU A 49 -8.96 19.19 0.24
C LEU A 49 -10.06 19.85 1.10
N TRP A 50 -10.34 21.13 0.87
CA TRP A 50 -11.35 21.87 1.63
C TRP A 50 -12.76 21.29 1.46
N ASP A 51 -13.13 20.81 0.27
CA ASP A 51 -14.48 20.31 -0.02
C ASP A 51 -14.68 18.95 0.67
N ARG A 52 -13.62 18.15 0.71
CA ARG A 52 -13.60 16.86 1.41
C ARG A 52 -13.72 17.02 2.91
N VAL A 53 -13.03 18.01 3.49
CA VAL A 53 -13.12 18.30 4.93
C VAL A 53 -14.53 18.77 5.29
N LYS A 54 -15.13 19.63 4.45
CA LYS A 54 -16.50 20.14 4.66
C LYS A 54 -17.56 19.04 4.62
N ALA A 55 -17.39 18.00 3.80
CA ALA A 55 -18.33 16.89 3.69
C ALA A 55 -18.30 15.92 4.89
N LEU A 56 -17.29 15.99 5.76
CA LEU A 56 -17.16 15.17 6.97
C LEU A 56 -17.73 15.85 8.22
N GLN A 57 -18.15 17.11 8.10
CA GLN A 57 -18.76 17.92 9.15
C GLN A 57 -20.27 17.96 8.99
#